data_AF-A0A958Z2T7-F1
#
_entry.id   AF-A0A958Z2T7-F1
#
_cell.length_a   1.000
_cell.length_b   1.000
_cell.length_c   1.000
_cell.angle_alpha   90.00
_cell.angle_beta   90.00
_cell.angle_gamma   90.00
#
_symmetry.space_group_name_H-M   'P 1'
#
loop_
_entity.id
_entity.type
_entity.pdbx_description
1 polymer ?
#
loop_
_entity_poly.entity_id
_entity_poly.type
_entity_poly.pdbx_seq_one_letter_code
_entity_poly.pdbx_strand_id
1 'polypeptide(L)'
;EYIIDESEGGLTTFLDGLNYLDNDEDSLEKKYLLDLCCLTVWEDLKLDPSEQQFLQQLMVTLNLSEDELRKNLSTLAVFSEKYTEKILLFEYSNPVKQFYKQSANTVKLLIIRNKDRLARELEESGELMVLLGQSTIRDLSAEEKTKVREQLLDVCKTIPSLTIFLLPGGTVLLPLLVKFIPKLLPSSFQENRIESSKNRN
;
A
#
# COMPACT_ATOMS: atom_id res chain seq x y z
N GLU A 1 -8.17 5.30 1.40
CA GLU A 1 -9.06 5.89 2.42
C GLU A 1 -9.59 7.15 1.78
N TYR A 2 -10.76 7.05 1.16
CA TYR A 2 -11.43 8.23 0.63
C TYR A 2 -11.85 9.07 1.84
N ILE A 3 -11.63 10.37 1.78
CA ILE A 3 -12.11 11.30 2.79
C ILE A 3 -13.62 11.43 2.55
N ILE A 4 -14.37 10.46 3.06
CA ILE A 4 -15.79 10.65 3.33
C ILE A 4 -15.80 11.32 4.69
N ASP A 5 -16.02 12.64 4.70
CA ASP A 5 -16.32 13.35 5.93
C ASP A 5 -17.67 12.80 6.43
N GLU A 6 -17.64 11.94 7.45
CA GLU A 6 -18.83 11.36 8.09
C GLU A 6 -19.63 12.42 8.90
N SER A 7 -19.27 13.70 8.82
CA SER A 7 -20.07 14.76 9.41
C SER A 7 -21.41 14.90 8.66
N GLU A 8 -22.53 14.87 9.39
CA GLU A 8 -23.89 15.08 8.85
C GLU A 8 -24.03 16.38 8.03
N GLY A 9 -23.08 17.32 8.15
CA GLY A 9 -23.05 18.59 7.41
C GLY A 9 -22.32 18.57 6.06
N GLY A 10 -21.46 17.59 5.78
CA GLY A 10 -20.66 17.55 4.56
C GLY A 10 -21.52 17.31 3.31
N LEU A 11 -22.40 16.32 3.39
CA LEU A 11 -23.33 15.98 2.31
C LEU A 11 -24.34 17.10 2.03
N THR A 12 -24.91 17.70 3.08
CA THR A 12 -25.84 18.83 2.94
C THR A 12 -25.16 20.04 2.32
N THR A 13 -23.92 20.35 2.74
CA THR A 13 -23.15 21.47 2.16
C THR A 13 -22.83 21.24 0.68
N PHE A 14 -22.52 20.00 0.29
CA PHE A 14 -22.28 19.64 -1.10
C PHE A 14 -23.56 19.80 -1.95
N LEU A 15 -24.68 19.21 -1.52
CA LEU A 15 -25.95 19.29 -2.24
C LEU A 15 -26.48 20.73 -2.31
N ASP A 16 -26.36 21.51 -1.22
CA ASP A 16 -26.73 22.92 -1.20
C ASP A 16 -25.90 23.76 -2.17
N GLY A 17 -24.63 23.39 -2.35
CA GLY A 17 -23.72 23.98 -3.33
C GLY A 17 -24.13 23.75 -4.77
N LEU A 18 -25.05 22.83 -5.06
CA LEU A 18 -25.54 22.51 -6.41
C LEU A 18 -26.85 23.23 -6.77
N ASN A 19 -27.47 23.95 -5.84
CA ASN A 19 -28.75 24.65 -6.06
C ASN A 19 -28.70 25.69 -7.20
N TYR A 20 -27.51 26.17 -7.60
CA TYR A 20 -27.39 27.05 -8.76
C TYR A 20 -27.71 26.37 -10.10
N LEU A 21 -27.68 25.04 -10.14
CA LEU A 21 -27.96 24.23 -11.32
C LEU A 21 -29.47 24.04 -11.57
N ASP A 22 -30.35 24.50 -10.69
CA ASP A 22 -31.80 24.26 -10.77
C ASP A 22 -32.49 24.80 -12.05
N ASN A 23 -31.81 25.65 -12.84
CA ASN A 23 -32.45 26.48 -13.85
C ASN A 23 -32.68 25.85 -15.25
N ASP A 24 -32.37 24.57 -15.48
CA ASP A 24 -32.70 23.91 -16.76
C ASP A 24 -32.79 22.37 -16.62
N GLU A 25 -33.84 21.74 -17.15
CA GLU A 25 -33.99 20.27 -17.16
C GLU A 25 -32.97 19.59 -18.07
N ASP A 26 -32.50 20.27 -19.13
CA ASP A 26 -31.65 19.66 -20.16
C ASP A 26 -30.17 20.08 -20.08
N SER A 27 -29.73 20.52 -18.89
CA SER A 27 -28.35 20.95 -18.64
C SER A 27 -27.37 19.79 -18.77
N LEU A 28 -26.39 19.95 -19.68
CA LEU A 28 -25.28 19.02 -19.86
C LEU A 28 -24.42 18.92 -18.59
N GLU A 29 -24.35 19.98 -17.82
CA GLU A 29 -23.61 20.06 -16.55
C GLU A 29 -24.22 19.11 -15.52
N LYS A 30 -25.55 19.05 -15.41
CA LYS A 30 -26.26 18.11 -14.52
C LYS A 30 -25.96 16.66 -14.89
N LYS A 31 -26.04 16.34 -16.18
CA LYS A 31 -25.79 14.98 -16.70
C LYS A 31 -24.33 14.57 -16.49
N TYR A 32 -23.40 15.49 -16.74
CA TYR A 32 -21.97 15.26 -16.47
C TYR A 32 -21.69 15.02 -14.99
N LEU A 33 -22.30 15.80 -14.09
CA LEU A 33 -22.13 15.63 -12.66
C LEU A 33 -22.72 14.30 -12.17
N LEU A 34 -23.90 13.93 -12.68
CA LEU A 34 -24.49 12.62 -12.42
C LEU A 34 -23.58 11.49 -12.89
N ASP A 35 -22.97 11.59 -14.08
CA ASP A 35 -22.05 10.58 -14.60
C ASP A 35 -20.80 10.45 -13.72
N LEU A 36 -20.23 11.56 -13.25
CA LEU A 36 -19.11 11.54 -12.32
C LEU A 36 -19.47 10.86 -11.00
N CYS A 37 -20.61 11.22 -10.40
CA CYS A 37 -21.09 10.61 -9.16
C CYS A 37 -21.38 9.11 -9.33
N CYS A 38 -21.99 8.71 -10.46
CA CYS A 38 -22.22 7.30 -10.77
C CYS A 38 -20.90 6.53 -10.91
N LEU A 39 -19.88 7.12 -11.56
CA LEU A 39 -18.55 6.52 -11.69
C LEU A 39 -17.83 6.37 -10.35
N THR A 40 -17.95 7.35 -9.45
CA THR A 40 -17.32 7.28 -8.13
C THR A 40 -17.98 6.24 -7.24
N VAL A 41 -19.31 6.14 -7.29
CA VAL A 41 -20.06 5.18 -6.48
C VAL A 41 -19.86 3.74 -7.00
N TRP A 42 -19.71 3.55 -8.32
CA TRP A 42 -19.53 2.21 -8.90
C TRP A 42 -18.11 1.63 -8.76
N GLU A 43 -17.22 2.25 -7.99
CA GLU A 43 -15.81 1.86 -7.87
C GLU A 43 -15.63 0.39 -7.44
N ASP A 44 -16.44 -0.09 -6.49
CA ASP A 44 -16.34 -1.44 -5.94
C ASP A 44 -17.25 -2.47 -6.65
N LEU A 45 -17.87 -2.06 -7.76
CA LEU A 45 -18.85 -2.82 -8.57
C LEU A 45 -20.07 -3.30 -7.76
N LYS A 46 -20.32 -2.70 -6.60
CA LYS A 46 -21.50 -2.92 -5.77
C LYS A 46 -22.14 -1.56 -5.50
N LEU A 47 -23.38 -1.62 -5.05
CA LEU A 47 -24.12 -0.43 -4.69
C LEU A 47 -24.73 -0.69 -3.33
N ASP A 48 -24.18 -0.09 -2.30
CA ASP A 48 -24.66 -0.24 -0.94
C ASP A 48 -25.89 0.68 -0.67
N PRO A 49 -26.65 0.44 0.42
CA PRO A 49 -27.83 1.23 0.71
C PRO A 49 -27.56 2.74 0.92
N SER A 50 -26.38 3.10 1.43
CA SER A 50 -26.01 4.50 1.65
C SER A 50 -25.70 5.22 0.34
N GLU A 51 -25.06 4.52 -0.60
CA GLU A 51 -24.78 4.99 -1.95
C GLU A 51 -26.06 5.13 -2.79
N GLN A 52 -27.00 4.20 -2.66
CA GLN A 52 -28.32 4.32 -3.28
C GLN A 52 -29.05 5.57 -2.77
N GLN A 53 -29.03 5.79 -1.46
CA GLN A 53 -29.67 6.94 -0.84
C GLN A 53 -29.00 8.25 -1.29
N PHE A 54 -27.67 8.28 -1.41
CA PHE A 54 -26.94 9.43 -1.95
C PHE A 54 -27.38 9.75 -3.40
N LEU A 55 -27.39 8.75 -4.29
CA LEU A 55 -27.80 8.96 -5.67
C LEU A 55 -29.25 9.44 -5.77
N GLN A 56 -30.16 8.91 -4.95
CA GLN A 56 -31.54 9.40 -4.89
C GLN A 56 -31.63 10.86 -4.47
N GLN A 57 -30.87 11.27 -3.45
CA GLN A 57 -30.82 12.68 -3.01
C GLN A 57 -30.24 13.57 -4.10
N LEU A 58 -29.17 13.14 -4.77
CA LEU A 58 -28.56 13.85 -5.89
C LEU A 58 -29.55 14.06 -7.04
N MET A 59 -30.34 13.03 -7.38
CA MET A 59 -31.35 13.12 -8.44
C MET A 59 -32.44 14.15 -8.11
N VAL A 60 -32.88 14.20 -6.85
CA VAL A 60 -33.84 15.20 -6.37
C VAL A 60 -33.25 16.61 -6.47
N THR A 61 -32.00 16.80 -6.03
CA THR A 61 -31.32 18.11 -6.10
C THR A 61 -31.09 18.60 -7.53
N LEU A 62 -30.80 17.69 -8.47
CA LEU A 62 -30.58 18.05 -9.87
C LEU A 62 -31.88 18.14 -10.70
N ASN A 63 -33.03 17.77 -10.12
CA ASN A 63 -34.31 17.64 -10.82
C ASN A 63 -34.21 16.74 -12.07
N LEU A 64 -33.57 15.57 -11.93
CA LEU A 64 -33.43 14.58 -13.00
C LEU A 64 -34.37 13.40 -12.77
N SER A 65 -34.72 12.70 -13.86
CA SER A 65 -35.66 11.58 -13.79
C SER A 65 -34.97 10.28 -13.36
N GLU A 66 -35.66 9.42 -12.60
CA GLU A 66 -35.10 8.11 -12.25
C GLU A 66 -34.76 7.23 -13.48
N ASP A 67 -35.44 7.46 -14.61
CA ASP A 67 -35.14 6.78 -15.88
C ASP A 67 -33.73 7.12 -16.39
N GLU A 68 -33.27 8.36 -16.21
CA GLU A 68 -31.90 8.76 -16.55
C GLU A 68 -30.87 8.07 -15.65
N LEU A 69 -31.12 7.98 -14.34
CA LEU A 69 -30.24 7.25 -13.42
C LEU A 69 -30.15 5.78 -13.81
N ARG A 70 -31.29 5.12 -14.07
CA ARG A 70 -31.32 3.72 -14.52
C ARG A 70 -30.54 3.51 -15.81
N LYS A 71 -30.74 4.40 -16.79
CA LYS A 71 -30.03 4.36 -18.07
C LYS A 71 -28.52 4.53 -17.88
N ASN A 72 -28.10 5.47 -17.04
CA ASN A 72 -26.69 5.71 -16.74
C ASN A 72 -26.04 4.51 -16.04
N LEU A 73 -26.67 3.97 -15.00
CA LEU A 73 -26.18 2.77 -14.32
C LEU A 73 -26.09 1.56 -15.26
N SER A 74 -27.08 1.36 -16.13
CA SER A 74 -27.03 0.27 -17.12
C SER A 74 -25.91 0.46 -18.15
N THR A 75 -25.68 1.69 -18.61
CA THR A 75 -24.61 2.02 -19.56
C THR A 75 -23.25 1.81 -18.92
N LEU A 76 -23.11 2.21 -17.65
CA LEU A 76 -21.89 2.08 -16.88
C LEU A 76 -21.58 0.62 -16.54
N ALA A 77 -22.59 -0.19 -16.23
CA ALA A 77 -22.44 -1.64 -16.07
C ALA A 77 -21.91 -2.31 -17.35
N VAL A 78 -22.50 -2.00 -18.51
CA VAL A 78 -22.05 -2.52 -19.82
C VAL A 78 -20.65 -2.04 -20.18
N PHE A 79 -20.34 -0.77 -19.93
CA PHE A 79 -19.01 -0.21 -20.14
C PHE A 79 -17.97 -0.91 -19.24
N SER A 80 -18.28 -1.04 -17.95
CA SER A 80 -17.41 -1.68 -16.98
C SER A 80 -17.14 -3.13 -17.37
N GLU A 81 -18.16 -3.93 -17.68
CA GLU A 81 -17.99 -5.32 -18.12
C GLU A 81 -17.08 -5.43 -19.35
N LYS A 82 -17.24 -4.53 -20.32
CA LYS A 82 -16.46 -4.53 -21.57
C LYS A 82 -15.00 -4.11 -21.40
N TYR A 83 -14.70 -3.22 -20.44
CA TYR A 83 -13.38 -2.58 -20.33
C TYR A 83 -12.64 -2.87 -19.01
N THR A 84 -13.24 -3.59 -18.05
CA THR A 84 -12.63 -3.92 -16.74
C THR A 84 -11.25 -4.53 -16.90
N GLU A 85 -11.07 -5.52 -17.77
CA GLU A 85 -9.75 -6.16 -17.97
C GLU A 85 -8.68 -5.18 -18.45
N LYS A 86 -9.04 -4.24 -19.33
CA LYS A 86 -8.13 -3.22 -19.83
C LYS A 86 -7.80 -2.17 -18.77
N ILE A 87 -8.80 -1.76 -17.98
CA ILE A 87 -8.62 -0.80 -16.88
C ILE A 87 -7.72 -1.39 -15.80
N LEU A 88 -7.95 -2.64 -15.38
CA LEU A 88 -7.08 -3.35 -14.45
C LEU A 88 -5.66 -3.47 -14.99
N LEU A 89 -5.48 -3.75 -16.29
CA LEU A 89 -4.17 -3.79 -16.95
C LEU A 89 -3.40 -2.46 -16.83
N PHE A 90 -4.08 -1.31 -16.77
CA PHE A 90 -3.44 -0.03 -16.47
C PHE A 90 -3.05 0.13 -14.99
N GLU A 91 -3.77 -0.50 -14.05
CA GLU A 91 -3.34 -0.59 -12.65
C GLU A 91 -2.04 -1.42 -12.51
N TYR A 92 -1.90 -2.47 -13.32
CA TYR A 92 -0.68 -3.29 -13.42
C TYR A 92 0.53 -2.57 -14.05
N SER A 93 0.40 -1.30 -14.49
CA SER A 93 1.47 -0.56 -15.20
C SER A 93 2.66 -0.14 -14.33
N ASN A 94 2.68 -0.43 -13.01
CA ASN A 94 3.89 -0.40 -12.20
C ASN A 94 4.27 -1.78 -11.64
N PRO A 95 4.74 -2.71 -12.50
CA PRO A 95 5.15 -4.06 -12.11
C PRO A 95 6.18 -4.06 -10.97
N VAL A 96 7.06 -3.05 -10.93
CA VAL A 96 8.11 -2.90 -9.92
C VAL A 96 7.52 -2.61 -8.54
N LYS A 97 6.54 -1.71 -8.43
CA LYS A 97 5.89 -1.37 -7.16
C LYS A 97 5.08 -2.54 -6.61
N GLN A 98 4.36 -3.26 -7.47
CA GLN A 98 3.60 -4.45 -7.05
C GLN A 98 4.53 -5.59 -6.67
N PHE A 99 5.60 -5.84 -7.44
CA PHE A 99 6.64 -6.79 -7.08
C PHE A 99 7.23 -6.46 -5.70
N TYR A 100 7.55 -5.19 -5.43
CA TYR A 100 8.09 -4.76 -4.14
C TYR A 100 7.09 -4.99 -2.99
N LYS A 101 5.80 -4.63 -3.18
CA LYS A 101 4.74 -4.83 -2.17
C LYS A 101 4.52 -6.31 -1.85
N GLN A 102 4.37 -7.15 -2.88
CA GLN A 102 4.16 -8.58 -2.69
C GLN A 102 5.40 -9.27 -2.12
N SER A 103 6.58 -8.88 -2.60
CA SER A 103 7.85 -9.43 -2.12
C SER A 103 8.12 -9.06 -0.67
N ALA A 104 7.75 -7.86 -0.22
CA ALA A 104 7.93 -7.46 1.17
C ALA A 104 7.21 -8.40 2.16
N ASN A 105 5.99 -8.83 1.85
CA ASN A 105 5.24 -9.79 2.67
C ASN A 105 5.90 -11.18 2.65
N THR A 106 6.31 -11.66 1.48
CA THR A 106 7.01 -12.94 1.35
C THR A 106 8.35 -12.94 2.10
N VAL A 107 9.15 -11.88 1.96
CA VAL A 107 10.42 -11.69 2.70
C VAL A 107 10.17 -11.72 4.19
N LYS A 108 9.18 -10.97 4.69
CA LYS A 108 8.83 -10.94 6.11
C LYS A 108 8.49 -12.35 6.62
N LEU A 109 7.67 -13.10 5.88
CA LEU A 109 7.32 -14.47 6.25
C LEU A 109 8.54 -15.41 6.24
N LEU A 110 9.43 -15.29 5.26
CA LEU A 110 10.65 -16.08 5.19
C LEU A 110 11.60 -15.78 6.34
N ILE A 111 11.79 -14.51 6.71
CA ILE A 111 12.59 -14.11 7.87
C ILE A 111 11.99 -14.73 9.14
N ILE A 112 10.68 -14.59 9.35
CA ILE A 112 10.01 -15.10 10.56
C ILE A 112 10.11 -16.63 10.64
N ARG A 113 9.88 -17.34 9.53
CA ARG A 113 9.97 -18.81 9.50
C ARG A 113 11.37 -19.35 9.76
N ASN A 114 12.40 -18.59 9.41
CA ASN A 114 13.80 -18.99 9.58
C ASN A 114 14.51 -18.27 10.73
N LYS A 115 13.77 -17.57 11.62
CA LYS A 115 14.32 -16.67 12.64
C LYS A 115 15.44 -17.28 13.51
N ASP A 116 15.28 -18.53 13.95
CA ASP A 116 16.21 -19.17 14.89
C ASP A 116 17.51 -19.62 14.18
N ARG A 117 17.42 -19.88 12.87
CA ARG A 117 18.58 -20.14 12.05
C ARG A 117 19.29 -18.84 11.69
N LEU A 118 18.55 -17.84 11.24
CA LEU A 118 19.05 -16.48 11.00
C LEU A 118 19.81 -15.96 12.21
N ALA A 119 19.29 -16.17 13.43
CA ALA A 119 19.94 -15.69 14.62
C ALA A 119 21.31 -16.31 14.89
N ARG A 120 21.41 -17.64 14.77
CA ARG A 120 22.69 -18.33 14.93
C ARG A 120 23.72 -17.89 13.89
N GLU A 121 23.29 -17.79 12.63
CA GLU A 121 24.18 -17.39 11.53
C GLU A 121 24.63 -15.92 11.65
N LEU A 122 23.79 -15.06 12.22
CA LEU A 122 24.14 -13.66 12.52
C LEU A 122 25.09 -13.55 13.73
N GLU A 123 24.89 -14.36 14.77
CA GLU A 123 25.77 -14.38 15.95
C GLU A 123 27.20 -14.81 15.60
N GLU A 124 27.35 -15.69 14.61
CA GLU A 124 28.66 -16.07 14.05
C GLU A 124 29.37 -14.89 13.35
N SER A 125 28.61 -13.87 12.93
CA SER A 125 29.13 -12.66 12.29
C SER A 125 29.15 -11.47 13.26
N GLY A 126 30.17 -11.43 14.13
CA GLY A 126 30.32 -10.39 15.14
C GLY A 126 30.34 -8.94 14.61
N GLU A 127 30.99 -8.68 13.46
CA GLU A 127 31.00 -7.34 12.83
C GLU A 127 29.60 -6.95 12.33
N LEU A 128 28.89 -7.89 11.70
CA LEU A 128 27.53 -7.65 11.19
C LEU A 128 26.57 -7.30 12.33
N MET A 129 26.66 -8.01 13.44
CA MET A 129 25.88 -7.73 14.65
C MET A 129 26.05 -6.30 15.14
N VAL A 130 27.30 -5.83 15.21
CA VAL A 130 27.60 -4.46 15.64
C VAL A 130 27.00 -3.45 14.67
N LEU A 131 27.15 -3.65 13.37
CA LEU A 131 26.64 -2.72 12.35
C LEU A 131 25.11 -2.70 12.31
N LEU A 132 24.45 -3.86 12.45
CA LEU A 132 22.98 -3.93 12.55
C LEU A 132 22.49 -3.20 13.80
N GLY A 133 23.15 -3.37 14.95
CA GLY A 133 22.84 -2.63 16.17
C GLY A 133 22.99 -1.12 15.99
N GLN A 134 24.11 -0.68 15.41
CA GLN A 134 24.36 0.74 15.14
C GLN A 134 23.33 1.34 14.18
N SER A 135 22.85 0.57 13.19
CA SER A 135 21.81 1.03 12.24
C SER A 135 20.46 1.35 12.88
N THR A 136 20.21 0.86 14.11
CA THR A 136 19.00 1.20 14.87
C THR A 136 19.11 2.53 15.61
N ILE A 137 20.32 3.05 15.79
CA ILE A 137 20.62 4.24 16.61
C ILE A 137 21.07 5.41 15.73
N ARG A 138 21.89 5.13 14.71
CA ARG A 138 22.41 6.13 13.77
C ARG A 138 22.37 5.60 12.34
N ASP A 139 22.41 6.51 11.39
CA ASP A 139 22.67 6.13 10.01
C ASP A 139 24.08 5.59 9.83
N LEU A 140 24.17 4.50 9.07
CA LEU A 140 25.43 3.91 8.63
C LEU A 140 26.02 4.68 7.43
N SER A 141 27.35 4.73 7.34
CA SER A 141 28.09 5.27 6.19
C SER A 141 27.84 4.43 4.92
N ALA A 142 28.23 4.95 3.76
CA ALA A 142 28.12 4.21 2.51
C ALA A 142 28.95 2.90 2.56
N GLU A 143 30.14 2.92 3.14
CA GLU A 143 31.00 1.74 3.29
C GLU A 143 30.38 0.73 4.26
N GLU A 144 29.87 1.18 5.40
CA GLU A 144 29.19 0.33 6.39
C GLU A 144 27.95 -0.34 5.79
N LYS A 145 27.15 0.40 5.01
CA LYS A 145 25.97 -0.13 4.31
C LYS A 145 26.35 -1.21 3.28
N THR A 146 27.49 -1.05 2.60
CA THR A 146 27.99 -2.06 1.65
C THR A 146 28.41 -3.33 2.38
N LYS A 147 29.19 -3.20 3.47
CA LYS A 147 29.57 -4.34 4.31
C LYS A 147 28.37 -5.10 4.87
N VAL A 148 27.38 -4.38 5.41
CA VAL A 148 26.15 -4.99 5.93
C VAL A 148 25.42 -5.76 4.84
N ARG A 149 25.34 -5.21 3.62
CA ARG A 149 24.70 -5.90 2.49
C ARG A 149 25.42 -7.18 2.10
N GLU A 150 26.74 -7.15 2.00
CA GLU A 150 27.55 -8.32 1.64
C GLU A 150 27.45 -9.42 2.68
N GLN A 151 27.65 -9.09 3.95
CA GLN A 151 27.58 -10.06 5.05
C GLN A 151 26.16 -10.63 5.24
N LEU A 152 25.11 -9.81 5.11
CA LEU A 152 23.73 -10.32 5.12
C LEU A 152 23.42 -11.23 3.95
N LEU A 153 23.98 -10.94 2.77
CA LEU A 153 23.80 -11.80 1.60
C LEU A 153 24.40 -13.18 1.86
N ASP A 154 25.57 -13.23 2.49
CA ASP A 154 26.22 -14.50 2.84
C ASP A 154 25.42 -15.29 3.88
N VAL A 155 24.87 -14.62 4.90
CA VAL A 155 23.91 -15.24 5.85
C VAL A 155 22.66 -15.77 5.13
N CYS A 156 22.13 -15.01 4.15
CA CYS A 156 20.95 -15.46 3.41
C CYS A 156 21.26 -16.66 2.50
N LYS A 157 22.48 -16.78 1.97
CA LYS A 157 22.90 -17.93 1.14
C LYS A 157 22.89 -19.24 1.91
N THR A 158 23.12 -19.22 3.23
CA THR A 158 23.10 -20.43 4.05
C THR A 158 21.69 -20.97 4.27
N ILE A 159 20.65 -20.15 4.07
CA ILE A 159 19.24 -20.50 4.29
C ILE A 159 18.55 -20.74 2.93
N PRO A 160 18.26 -22.00 2.53
CA PRO A 160 17.79 -22.33 1.18
C PRO A 160 16.54 -21.56 0.74
N SER A 161 15.61 -21.32 1.67
CA SER A 161 14.36 -20.61 1.36
C SER A 161 14.58 -19.11 1.06
N LEU A 162 15.57 -18.48 1.70
CA LEU A 162 15.98 -17.11 1.39
C LEU A 162 16.81 -17.08 0.09
N THR A 163 17.71 -18.05 -0.11
CA THR A 163 18.50 -18.19 -1.35
C THR A 163 17.61 -18.33 -2.58
N ILE A 164 16.62 -19.23 -2.54
CA ILE A 164 15.68 -19.42 -3.66
C ILE A 164 14.90 -18.13 -3.95
N PHE A 165 14.57 -17.37 -2.92
CA PHE A 165 13.88 -16.09 -3.06
C PHE A 165 14.78 -14.99 -3.66
N LEU A 166 16.10 -15.06 -3.48
CA LEU A 166 17.07 -14.11 -4.03
C LEU A 166 17.49 -14.43 -5.47
N LEU A 167 17.37 -15.69 -5.93
CA LEU A 167 17.77 -16.14 -7.27
C LEU A 167 17.12 -15.39 -8.47
N PRO A 168 15.86 -14.93 -8.44
CA PRO A 168 15.24 -14.27 -9.60
C PRO A 168 15.39 -12.75 -9.64
N GLY A 169 16.11 -12.10 -8.70
CA GLY A 169 16.23 -10.64 -8.68
C GLY A 169 16.79 -10.01 -7.39
N GLY A 170 17.70 -10.71 -6.71
CA GLY A 170 18.13 -10.43 -5.33
C GLY A 170 18.62 -9.01 -5.02
N THR A 171 19.01 -8.22 -6.01
CA THR A 171 19.46 -6.82 -5.81
C THR A 171 18.32 -5.89 -5.36
N VAL A 172 17.09 -6.10 -5.85
CA VAL A 172 15.91 -5.29 -5.46
C VAL A 172 15.38 -5.69 -4.07
N LEU A 173 15.64 -6.93 -3.66
CA LEU A 173 15.06 -7.55 -2.48
C LEU A 173 15.99 -7.51 -1.26
N LEU A 174 17.30 -7.38 -1.48
CA LEU A 174 18.27 -7.19 -0.40
C LEU A 174 17.98 -5.96 0.49
N PRO A 175 17.55 -4.79 -0.04
CA PRO A 175 17.12 -3.66 0.79
C PRO A 175 15.97 -4.00 1.74
N LEU A 176 15.07 -4.92 1.38
CA LEU A 176 13.98 -5.37 2.26
C LEU A 176 14.52 -6.22 3.41
N LEU A 177 15.47 -7.12 3.14
CA LEU A 177 16.11 -7.95 4.16
C LEU A 177 16.85 -7.07 5.17
N VAL A 178 17.68 -6.14 4.70
CA VAL A 178 18.38 -5.16 5.56
C VAL A 178 17.40 -4.37 6.43
N LYS A 179 16.22 -4.04 5.91
CA LYS A 179 15.19 -3.27 6.62
C LYS A 179 14.42 -4.09 7.66
N PHE A 180 14.15 -5.36 7.38
CA PHE A 180 13.26 -6.19 8.21
C PHE A 180 13.99 -7.06 9.23
N ILE A 181 15.20 -7.54 8.92
CA ILE A 181 16.00 -8.38 9.83
C ILE A 181 16.22 -7.69 11.19
N PRO A 182 16.66 -6.42 11.27
CA PRO A 182 16.82 -5.73 12.57
C PRO A 182 15.51 -5.56 13.35
N LYS A 183 14.37 -5.51 12.68
CA LYS A 183 13.05 -5.25 13.30
C LYS A 183 12.35 -6.52 13.78
N LEU A 184 12.67 -7.67 13.19
CA LEU A 184 11.96 -8.93 13.40
C LEU A 184 12.72 -9.91 14.28
N LEU A 185 14.03 -9.70 14.46
CA LEU A 185 14.84 -10.48 15.37
C LEU A 185 14.68 -9.95 16.80
N PRO A 186 14.65 -10.84 17.82
CA PRO A 186 14.23 -10.48 19.17
C PRO A 186 15.21 -9.49 19.83
N SER A 187 14.77 -8.90 20.93
CA SER A 187 15.63 -8.12 21.84
C SER A 187 16.82 -8.91 22.39
N SER A 188 16.88 -10.24 22.24
CA SER A 188 18.05 -11.08 22.58
C SER A 188 19.31 -10.67 21.81
N PHE A 189 19.17 -9.99 20.67
CA PHE A 189 20.29 -9.36 19.96
C PHE A 189 20.84 -8.13 20.69
N GLN A 190 20.05 -7.53 21.59
CA GLN A 190 20.47 -6.41 22.43
C GLN A 190 21.29 -6.86 23.65
N GLU A 191 21.36 -8.16 23.95
CA GLU A 191 22.16 -8.68 25.07
C GLU A 191 23.66 -8.64 24.80
N ASN A 192 24.08 -8.63 23.52
CA ASN A 192 25.49 -8.45 23.10
C ASN A 192 25.90 -6.98 22.94
N ARG A 193 25.24 -6.04 23.64
CA ARG A 193 25.74 -4.66 23.73
C ARG A 193 27.04 -4.67 24.54
N ILE A 194 28.18 -4.55 23.86
CA ILE A 194 29.41 -4.13 24.53
C ILE A 194 29.14 -2.71 25.04
N GLU A 195 28.93 -2.57 26.35
CA GLU A 195 28.93 -1.26 26.98
C GLU A 195 30.27 -0.61 26.65
N SER A 196 30.24 0.48 25.87
CA SER A 196 31.40 1.33 25.71
C SER A 196 31.69 1.92 27.08
N SER A 197 32.64 1.32 27.79
CA SER A 197 33.19 1.85 29.02
C SER A 197 33.65 3.28 28.73
N LYS A 198 32.84 4.21 29.22
CA LYS A 198 33.15 5.63 29.23
C LYS A 198 34.43 5.77 30.03
N ASN A 199 35.57 5.95 29.37
CA ASN A 199 36.77 6.45 30.01
C ASN A 199 36.41 7.82 30.62
N ARG A 200 36.17 7.81 31.93
CA ARG A 200 36.17 9.01 32.75
C ARG A 200 37.62 9.43 32.91
N ASN A 201 37.99 10.49 32.22
CA ASN A 201 38.97 11.44 32.73
C ASN A 201 38.20 12.59 33.36
#